data_AF-A0A971EFN6-F1
#
_entry.id   AF-A0A971EFN6-F1
#
_cell.length_a   1.000
_cell.length_b   1.000
_cell.length_c   1.000
_cell.angle_alpha   90.00
_cell.angle_beta   90.00
_cell.angle_gamma   90.00
#
_symmetry.space_group_name_H-M   'P 1'
#
loop_
_entity.id
_entity.type
_entity.pdbx_description
1 polymer ?
#
loop_
_entity_poly.entity_id
_entity_poly.type
_entity_poly.pdbx_seq_one_letter_code
_entity_poly.pdbx_strand_id
1 'polypeptide(L)'
;MVSAETRDPDKSLVHIKQQLDRVGILEWHDYYLYKGELPENYDQASTARLAEVMMKNLEAVIIDTYQEGRSFSCTGYSKVLKDTEPIWIDGRRHNVQVALYSSPSQDKTYVYIGVPLIVGNY
;
A
#
# COMPACT_ATOMS: atom_id res chain seq x y z
N MET A 1 2.37 -15.64 9.98
CA MET A 1 2.67 -14.28 9.52
C MET A 1 3.55 -13.62 10.57
N VAL A 2 4.76 -13.20 10.20
CA VAL A 2 5.63 -12.40 11.06
C VAL A 2 5.42 -10.94 10.63
N SER A 3 5.24 -10.03 11.59
CA SER A 3 5.08 -8.61 11.30
C SER A 3 5.99 -7.80 12.23
N ALA A 4 6.55 -6.72 11.68
CA ALA A 4 7.30 -5.73 12.43
C ALA A 4 6.74 -4.35 12.06
N GLU A 5 6.48 -3.52 13.06
CA GLU A 5 6.00 -2.15 12.89
C GLU A 5 7.02 -1.18 13.48
N THR A 6 7.23 -0.06 12.81
CA THR A 6 7.98 1.07 13.33
C THR A 6 7.24 2.36 13.01
N ARG A 7 7.28 3.30 13.96
CA ARG A 7 6.83 4.69 13.76
C ARG A 7 8.00 5.65 13.56
N ASP A 8 9.22 5.12 13.72
CA ASP A 8 10.47 5.86 13.57
C ASP A 8 10.84 5.91 12.08
N PRO A 9 10.81 7.09 11.44
CA PRO A 9 11.10 7.24 10.01
C PRO A 9 12.55 6.90 9.66
N ASP A 10 13.47 6.95 10.63
CA ASP A 10 14.89 6.66 10.42
C ASP A 10 15.21 5.16 10.57
N LYS A 11 14.27 4.38 11.13
CA LYS A 11 14.41 2.93 11.23
C LYS A 11 13.87 2.25 9.98
N SER A 12 14.78 1.92 9.08
CA SER A 12 14.46 1.12 7.91
C SER A 12 14.16 -0.34 8.28
N LEU A 13 12.95 -0.80 7.95
CA LEU A 13 12.56 -2.22 8.03
C LEU A 13 13.40 -3.11 7.09
N VAL A 14 14.15 -2.51 6.16
CA VAL A 14 15.06 -3.21 5.24
C VAL A 14 16.11 -4.02 6.00
N HIS A 15 16.57 -3.55 7.17
CA HIS A 15 17.54 -4.32 7.95
C HIS A 15 16.96 -5.64 8.48
N ILE A 16 15.67 -5.68 8.81
CA ILE A 16 15.00 -6.90 9.26
C ILE A 16 14.97 -7.91 8.12
N LYS A 17 14.61 -7.47 6.90
CA LYS A 17 14.68 -8.30 5.69
C LYS A 17 16.08 -8.88 5.50
N GLN A 18 17.12 -8.05 5.58
CA GLN A 18 18.51 -8.51 5.43
C GLN A 18 18.91 -9.58 6.46
N GLN A 19 18.39 -9.52 7.70
CA GLN A 19 18.64 -10.57 8.69
C GLN A 19 17.87 -11.86 8.38
N LEU A 20 16.63 -11.75 7.88
CA LEU A 20 15.81 -12.91 7.50
C LEU A 20 16.40 -13.62 6.27
N ASP A 21 16.88 -12.88 5.27
CA ASP A 21 17.51 -13.42 4.07
C ASP A 21 18.77 -14.25 4.42
N ARG A 22 19.47 -13.94 5.52
CA ARG A 22 20.65 -14.70 6.00
C ARG A 22 20.32 -16.06 6.57
N VAL A 23 19.07 -16.31 6.97
CA VAL A 23 18.65 -17.61 7.52
C VAL A 23 18.67 -18.68 6.44
N GLY A 24 18.47 -18.33 5.16
CA GLY A 24 18.78 -19.13 3.96
C GLY A 24 17.99 -20.42 3.75
N ILE A 25 17.30 -20.92 4.77
CA ILE A 25 16.51 -22.17 4.74
C ILE A 25 15.00 -21.94 4.53
N LEU A 26 14.57 -20.68 4.45
CA LEU A 26 13.17 -20.29 4.35
C LEU A 26 12.99 -19.31 3.19
N GLU A 27 11.91 -19.50 2.42
CA GLU A 27 11.45 -18.53 1.44
C GLU A 27 10.49 -17.54 2.11
N TRP A 28 10.76 -16.24 1.91
CA TRP A 28 9.96 -15.15 2.48
C TRP A 28 9.37 -14.31 1.36
N HIS A 29 8.13 -13.84 1.57
CA HIS A 29 7.52 -12.81 0.75
C HIS A 29 7.29 -11.60 1.63
N ASP A 30 7.88 -10.47 1.23
CA ASP A 30 7.84 -9.25 2.01
C ASP A 30 6.68 -8.36 1.56
N TYR A 31 5.92 -7.88 2.54
CA TYR A 31 4.83 -6.95 2.33
C TYR A 31 5.02 -5.74 3.25
N TYR A 32 5.09 -4.57 2.64
CA TYR A 32 5.21 -3.29 3.33
C TYR A 32 3.87 -2.58 3.32
N LEU A 33 3.52 -2.00 4.47
CA LEU A 33 2.32 -1.19 4.63
C LEU A 33 2.71 0.16 5.23
N TYR A 34 2.46 1.21 4.48
CA TYR A 34 2.56 2.59 4.93
C TYR A 34 1.18 3.10 5.30
N LYS A 35 1.07 3.77 6.46
CA LYS A 35 -0.18 4.31 6.98
C LYS A 35 -0.04 5.81 7.19
N GLY A 36 -1.07 6.55 6.81
CA GLY A 36 -1.14 7.99 6.99
C GLY A 36 -2.57 8.46 7.26
N GLU A 37 -2.66 9.70 7.73
CA GLU A 37 -3.91 10.38 8.03
C GLU A 37 -3.89 11.75 7.33
N LEU A 38 -4.99 12.10 6.69
CA LEU A 38 -5.23 13.45 6.18
C LEU A 38 -6.33 14.12 7.02
N PRO A 39 -6.21 15.44 7.26
CA PRO A 39 -7.30 16.18 7.85
C PRO A 39 -8.51 16.16 6.92
N GLU A 40 -9.69 16.31 7.50
CA GLU A 40 -10.99 16.36 6.81
C GLU A 40 -11.47 15.00 6.28
N ASN A 41 -12.79 14.86 6.25
CA ASN A 41 -13.48 13.78 5.58
C ASN A 41 -13.73 14.11 4.11
N TYR A 42 -12.97 13.49 3.21
CA TYR A 42 -13.17 13.64 1.77
C TYR A 42 -14.38 12.86 1.25
N ASP A 43 -15.01 13.37 0.21
CA ASP A 43 -16.07 12.65 -0.51
C ASP A 43 -15.47 11.63 -1.48
N GLN A 44 -16.34 10.79 -2.06
CA GLN A 44 -15.94 9.71 -2.97
C GLN A 44 -15.18 10.20 -4.20
N ALA A 45 -15.57 11.33 -4.78
CA ALA A 45 -14.88 11.88 -5.95
C ALA A 45 -13.48 12.37 -5.58
N SER A 46 -13.35 13.00 -4.42
CA SER A 46 -12.10 13.51 -3.89
C SER A 46 -11.15 12.39 -3.49
N THR A 47 -11.64 11.31 -2.86
CA THR A 47 -10.81 10.14 -2.51
C THR A 47 -10.29 9.42 -3.74
N ALA A 48 -11.13 9.21 -4.76
CA ALA A 48 -10.70 8.62 -6.03
C ALA A 48 -9.63 9.48 -6.70
N ARG A 49 -9.83 10.81 -6.75
CA ARG A 49 -8.86 11.73 -7.33
C ARG A 49 -7.53 11.75 -6.55
N LEU A 50 -7.60 11.69 -5.22
CA LEU A 50 -6.42 11.61 -4.37
C LEU A 50 -5.63 10.32 -4.61
N ALA A 51 -6.33 9.19 -4.75
CA ALA A 51 -5.70 7.91 -5.09
C ALA A 51 -4.99 7.97 -6.44
N GLU A 52 -5.59 8.57 -7.46
CA GLU A 52 -4.97 8.79 -8.77
C GLU A 52 -3.68 9.60 -8.66
N VAL A 53 -3.68 10.68 -7.85
CA VAL A 53 -2.48 11.49 -7.61
C VAL A 53 -1.40 10.69 -6.91
N MET A 54 -1.76 9.89 -5.89
CA MET A 54 -0.81 9.00 -5.21
C MET A 54 -0.20 7.98 -6.17
N MET A 55 -1.02 7.31 -6.98
CA MET A 55 -0.56 6.35 -7.98
C MET A 55 0.36 7.01 -9.01
N LYS A 56 0.04 8.23 -9.46
CA LYS A 56 0.89 9.00 -10.36
C LYS A 56 2.24 9.33 -9.72
N ASN A 57 2.26 9.74 -8.45
CA ASN A 57 3.50 10.03 -7.72
C ASN A 57 4.36 8.79 -7.51
N LEU A 58 3.73 7.61 -7.43
CA LEU A 58 4.40 6.32 -7.38
C LEU A 58 4.79 5.79 -8.77
N GLU A 59 4.58 6.59 -9.83
CA GLU A 59 4.76 6.22 -11.24
C GLU A 59 4.07 4.88 -11.59
N ALA A 60 2.91 4.65 -10.98
CA ALA A 60 2.14 3.44 -11.11
C ALA A 60 1.04 3.59 -12.17
N VAL A 61 0.93 2.59 -13.04
CA VAL A 61 -0.24 2.42 -13.90
C VAL A 61 -1.31 1.70 -13.09
N ILE A 62 -2.48 2.32 -12.95
CA ILE A 62 -3.65 1.72 -12.28
C ILE A 62 -4.14 0.54 -13.13
N ILE A 63 -4.39 -0.59 -12.48
CA ILE A 63 -4.88 -1.83 -13.12
C ILE A 63 -6.32 -2.10 -12.72
N ASP A 64 -6.62 -2.07 -11.41
CA ASP A 64 -7.96 -2.29 -10.87
C ASP A 64 -8.31 -1.21 -9.86
N THR A 65 -9.60 -0.91 -9.76
CA THR A 65 -10.16 0.03 -8.80
C THR A 65 -11.37 -0.60 -8.11
N TYR A 66 -11.49 -0.38 -6.81
CA TYR A 66 -12.61 -0.83 -5.99
C TYR A 66 -13.15 0.35 -5.19
N GLN A 67 -14.47 0.44 -5.10
CA GLN A 67 -15.15 1.44 -4.30
C GLN A 67 -16.33 0.80 -3.59
N GLU A 68 -16.38 0.97 -2.27
CA GLU A 68 -17.52 0.54 -1.46
C GLU A 68 -17.72 1.51 -0.31
N GLY A 69 -18.90 2.15 -0.29
CA GLY A 69 -19.22 3.15 0.73
C GLY A 69 -18.16 4.25 0.79
N ARG A 70 -17.44 4.31 1.91
CA ARG A 70 -16.39 5.31 2.19
C ARG A 70 -14.98 4.82 1.93
N SER A 71 -14.84 3.60 1.41
CA SER A 71 -13.58 2.97 1.11
C SER A 71 -13.33 3.01 -0.40
N PHE A 72 -12.17 3.52 -0.79
CA PHE A 72 -11.64 3.45 -2.15
C PHE A 72 -10.36 2.62 -2.10
N SER A 73 -10.11 1.77 -3.09
CA SER A 73 -8.77 1.23 -3.31
C SER A 73 -8.46 1.06 -4.79
N CYS A 74 -7.19 1.10 -5.13
CA CYS A 74 -6.72 0.75 -6.45
C CYS A 74 -5.41 -0.02 -6.37
N THR A 75 -5.22 -0.95 -7.29
CA THR A 75 -3.96 -1.68 -7.44
C THR A 75 -3.31 -1.25 -8.74
N GLY A 76 -2.00 -1.43 -8.83
CA GLY A 76 -1.30 -1.13 -10.06
C GLY A 76 0.13 -1.65 -10.11
N TYR A 77 0.79 -1.23 -11.17
CA TYR A 77 2.18 -1.57 -11.42
C TYR A 77 3.03 -0.33 -11.61
N SER A 78 4.06 -0.19 -10.78
CA SER A 78 5.08 0.83 -10.87
C SER A 78 6.41 0.22 -11.32
N LYS A 79 7.07 0.85 -12.30
CA LYS A 79 8.41 0.43 -12.76
C LYS A 79 9.53 0.91 -11.82
N VAL A 80 9.25 1.83 -10.90
CA VAL A 80 10.25 2.37 -9.97
C VAL A 80 10.36 1.57 -8.68
N LEU A 81 9.33 0.78 -8.34
CA LEU A 81 9.32 -0.17 -7.21
C LEU A 81 9.96 -1.51 -7.60
N LYS A 82 11.26 -1.51 -7.91
CA LYS A 82 11.98 -2.70 -8.43
C LYS A 82 12.44 -3.67 -7.35
N ASP A 83 12.61 -3.19 -6.12
CA ASP A 83 13.12 -4.00 -5.00
C ASP A 83 12.04 -4.88 -4.35
N THR A 84 10.83 -4.89 -4.93
CA THR A 84 9.71 -5.71 -4.47
C THR A 84 9.24 -6.61 -5.61
N GLU A 85 9.17 -7.90 -5.34
CA GLU A 85 8.65 -8.90 -6.27
C GLU A 85 7.15 -8.60 -6.56
N PRO A 86 6.75 -8.44 -7.83
CA PRO A 86 5.35 -8.24 -8.18
C PRO A 86 4.53 -9.51 -7.98
N ILE A 87 3.26 -9.33 -7.65
CA ILE A 87 2.28 -10.41 -7.56
C ILE A 87 1.51 -10.50 -8.88
N TRP A 88 1.20 -11.72 -9.30
CA TRP A 88 0.39 -11.98 -10.48
C TRP A 88 -1.07 -12.25 -10.08
N ILE A 89 -1.99 -11.44 -10.59
CA ILE A 89 -3.44 -11.60 -10.41
C ILE A 89 -4.05 -11.52 -11.80
N ASP A 90 -4.82 -12.54 -12.20
CA ASP A 90 -5.48 -12.61 -13.51
C ASP A 90 -4.57 -12.29 -14.71
N GLY A 91 -3.31 -12.75 -14.65
CA GLY A 91 -2.30 -12.55 -15.69
C GLY A 91 -1.71 -11.13 -15.75
N ARG A 92 -2.04 -10.26 -14.78
CA ARG A 92 -1.50 -8.90 -14.64
C ARG A 92 -0.55 -8.84 -13.44
N ARG A 93 0.46 -7.97 -13.54
CA ARG A 93 1.46 -7.76 -12.48
C ARG A 93 1.04 -6.61 -11.60
N HIS A 94 1.07 -6.80 -10.29
CA HIS A 94 0.76 -5.80 -9.27
C HIS A 94 1.95 -5.66 -8.32
N ASN A 95 2.38 -4.45 -8.03
CA ASN A 95 3.40 -4.20 -7.01
C ASN A 95 3.11 -2.97 -6.15
N VAL A 96 1.90 -2.42 -6.26
CA VAL A 96 1.43 -1.39 -5.36
C VAL A 96 -0.10 -1.45 -5.23
N GLN A 97 -0.57 -1.14 -4.03
CA GLN A 97 -1.97 -0.89 -3.74
C GLN A 97 -2.09 0.40 -2.93
N VAL A 98 -3.00 1.28 -3.33
CA VAL A 98 -3.39 2.45 -2.54
C VAL A 98 -4.82 2.24 -2.08
N ALA A 99 -5.08 2.45 -0.80
CA ALA A 99 -6.43 2.42 -0.26
C ALA A 99 -6.69 3.61 0.65
N LEU A 100 -7.93 4.10 0.62
CA LEU A 100 -8.38 5.24 1.41
C LEU A 100 -9.68 4.89 2.10
N TYR A 101 -9.83 5.36 3.33
CA TYR A 101 -11.07 5.27 4.10
C TYR A 101 -11.41 6.61 4.72
N SER A 102 -12.57 7.16 4.36
CA SER A 102 -13.04 8.44 4.91
C SER A 102 -13.93 8.21 6.12
N SER A 103 -13.62 8.87 7.24
CA SER A 103 -14.31 8.73 8.52
C SER A 103 -14.94 10.05 8.96
N PRO A 104 -16.24 10.27 8.69
CA PRO A 104 -16.95 11.48 9.13
C PRO A 104 -17.02 11.65 10.64
N SER A 105 -17.00 10.55 11.40
CA SER A 105 -17.03 10.63 12.87
C SER A 105 -15.73 11.15 13.46
N GLN A 106 -14.63 11.04 12.71
CA GLN A 106 -13.31 11.51 13.14
C GLN A 106 -12.82 12.70 12.33
N ASP A 107 -13.60 13.13 11.34
CA ASP A 107 -13.28 14.17 10.35
C ASP A 107 -11.88 13.98 9.74
N LYS A 108 -11.60 12.74 9.31
CA LYS A 108 -10.31 12.32 8.78
C LYS A 108 -10.46 11.40 7.58
N THR A 109 -9.43 11.38 6.74
CA THR A 109 -9.25 10.39 5.69
C THR A 109 -7.98 9.59 5.94
N TYR A 110 -8.14 8.27 6.11
CA TYR A 110 -7.06 7.33 6.28
C TYR A 110 -6.49 6.93 4.93
N VAL A 111 -5.17 6.82 4.85
CA VAL A 111 -4.43 6.44 3.65
C VAL A 111 -3.54 5.24 3.96
N TYR A 112 -3.58 4.26 3.07
CA TYR A 112 -2.81 3.04 3.12
C TYR A 112 -2.09 2.82 1.80
N ILE A 113 -0.79 2.54 1.86
CA ILE A 113 -0.01 2.16 0.67
C ILE A 113 0.64 0.80 0.95
N GLY A 114 0.22 -0.21 0.21
CA GLY A 114 0.75 -1.57 0.26
C GLY A 114 1.74 -1.79 -0.88
N VAL A 115 2.85 -2.47 -0.58
CA VAL A 115 3.88 -2.88 -1.55
C VAL A 115 4.27 -4.34 -1.23
N PRO A 116 3.97 -5.33 -2.10
CA PRO A 116 3.27 -5.21 -3.38
C PRO A 116 1.75 -5.02 -3.24
N LEU A 117 1.15 -5.51 -2.15
CA LEU A 117 -0.28 -5.39 -1.82
C LEU A 117 -0.44 -5.19 -0.31
N ILE A 118 -1.63 -4.77 0.12
CA ILE A 118 -1.97 -4.74 1.55
C ILE A 118 -2.40 -6.15 1.97
N VAL A 119 -1.76 -6.70 3.00
CA VAL A 119 -2.11 -8.01 3.58
C VAL A 119 -2.81 -7.80 4.92
N GLY A 120 -4.01 -8.37 5.04
CA GLY A 120 -4.86 -8.22 6.22
C GLY A 120 -5.86 -7.07 6.10
N ASN A 121 -6.52 -6.76 7.21
CA ASN A 121 -7.52 -5.70 7.26
C ASN A 121 -6.86 -4.33 7.45
N TYR A 122 -7.43 -3.30 6.83
CA TYR A 122 -7.01 -1.90 6.92
C TYR A 122 -8.21 -0.96 6.95
#